data_AF-A0A8S9W7Z1-F1
#
_entry.id   AF-A0A8S9W7Z1-F1
#
_cell.length_a   1.000
_cell.length_b   1.000
_cell.length_c   1.000
_cell.angle_alpha   90.00
_cell.angle_beta   90.00
_cell.angle_gamma   90.00
#
_symmetry.space_group_name_H-M   'P 1'
#
loop_
_entity.id
_entity.type
_entity.pdbx_description
1 polymer ?
#
loop_
_entity_poly.entity_id
_entity_poly.type
_entity_poly.pdbx_seq_one_letter_code
_entity_poly.pdbx_strand_id
1 'polypeptide(L)'
;MRTLEWDEDKDALRLIDQTSLPRAYKLIECKRVDELIAAIKSLKVRGAPALGAAGAFGVVLACTTEITKESVKQEVTKLKIARPTA
;
A
#
# COMPACT_ATOMS: atom_id res chain seq x y z
N MET A 1 15.42 -9.26 -1.23
CA MET A 1 14.36 -8.83 -2.17
C MET A 1 13.40 -7.93 -1.40
N ARG A 2 13.22 -6.67 -1.81
CA ARG A 2 12.28 -5.75 -1.14
C ARG A 2 10.89 -5.94 -1.73
N THR A 3 9.91 -6.26 -0.89
CA THR A 3 8.51 -6.51 -1.32
C THR A 3 7.73 -5.23 -1.53
N LEU A 4 8.13 -4.16 -0.82
CA LEU A 4 7.61 -2.81 -0.90
C LEU A 4 8.78 -1.83 -0.94
N GLU A 5 8.67 -0.77 -1.73
CA GLU A 5 9.67 0.27 -1.91
C GLU A 5 9.00 1.61 -2.22
N TRP A 6 9.50 2.70 -1.66
CA TRP A 6 9.06 4.04 -2.03
C TRP A 6 9.88 4.54 -3.21
N ASP A 7 9.20 5.05 -4.23
CA ASP A 7 9.81 5.74 -5.37
C ASP A 7 9.69 7.24 -5.15
N GLU A 8 10.83 7.87 -4.85
CA GLU A 8 10.91 9.31 -4.55
C GLU A 8 10.62 10.17 -5.78
N ASP A 9 11.00 9.73 -7.00
CA ASP A 9 10.77 10.48 -8.23
C ASP A 9 9.28 10.56 -8.62
N LYS A 10 8.50 9.53 -8.27
CA LYS A 10 7.08 9.41 -8.63
C LYS A 10 6.11 9.66 -7.49
N ASP A 11 6.62 9.90 -6.28
CA ASP A 11 5.83 9.97 -5.03
C ASP A 11 4.87 8.76 -4.91
N ALA A 12 5.42 7.56 -5.12
CA ALA A 12 4.62 6.35 -5.24
C ALA A 12 5.20 5.17 -4.46
N LEU A 13 4.31 4.36 -3.88
CA LEU A 13 4.68 3.07 -3.34
C LEU A 13 4.73 2.04 -4.46
N ARG A 14 5.89 1.41 -4.66
CA ARG A 14 6.06 0.24 -5.51
C ARG A 14 5.99 -1.04 -4.69
N LEU A 15 5.25 -2.02 -5.19
CA LEU A 15 5.12 -3.32 -4.54
C LEU A 15 5.09 -4.46 -5.57
N ILE A 16 5.53 -5.64 -5.15
CA ILE A 16 5.48 -6.83 -6.00
C ILE A 16 4.06 -7.38 -6.03
N ASP A 17 3.54 -7.69 -7.22
CA ASP A 17 2.32 -8.49 -7.37
C ASP A 17 2.60 -9.95 -7.00
N GLN A 18 2.34 -10.30 -5.74
CA GLN A 18 2.54 -11.67 -5.24
C GLN A 18 1.59 -12.70 -5.88
N THR A 19 0.50 -12.29 -6.53
CA THR A 19 -0.42 -13.22 -7.21
C THR A 19 0.12 -13.70 -8.56
N SER A 20 1.02 -12.93 -9.16
CA SER A 20 1.68 -13.26 -10.43
C SER A 20 2.87 -14.22 -10.25
N LEU A 21 3.38 -14.38 -9.02
CA LEU A 21 4.50 -15.27 -8.74
C LEU A 21 4.07 -16.75 -8.71
N PRO A 22 4.96 -17.68 -9.11
CA PRO A 22 6.32 -17.47 -9.63
C PRO A 22 6.38 -17.19 -11.15
N ARG A 23 5.22 -17.13 -11.83
CA ARG A 23 5.15 -17.03 -13.31
C ARG A 23 5.70 -15.73 -13.87
N ALA A 24 5.46 -14.62 -13.18
CA ALA A 24 5.93 -13.31 -13.62
C ALA A 24 6.27 -12.41 -12.43
N TYR A 25 7.35 -11.65 -12.57
CA TYR A 25 7.70 -10.55 -11.68
C TYR A 25 7.05 -9.27 -12.20
N LYS A 26 5.99 -8.81 -11.52
CA LYS A 26 5.29 -7.57 -11.85
C LYS A 26 5.34 -6.62 -10.66
N LEU A 27 5.63 -5.35 -10.95
CA LEU A 27 5.54 -4.26 -9.98
C LEU A 27 4.22 -3.52 -10.19
N ILE A 28 3.62 -3.11 -9.08
CA ILE A 28 2.45 -2.25 -9.03
C ILE A 28 2.87 -0.96 -8.36
N GLU A 29 2.44 0.16 -8.92
CA GLU A 29 2.64 1.48 -8.33
C GLU A 29 1.32 1.92 -7.68
N CYS A 30 1.38 2.39 -6.44
CA CYS A 30 0.26 2.96 -5.72
C CYS A 30 0.61 4.40 -5.37
N LYS A 31 -0.16 5.36 -5.88
CA LYS A 31 -0.02 6.79 -5.58
C LYS A 31 -1.05 7.27 -4.57
N ARG A 32 -2.13 6.50 -4.37
CA ARG A 32 -3.20 6.78 -3.41
C ARG A 32 -3.44 5.59 -2.50
N VAL A 33 -3.99 5.87 -1.32
CA VAL A 33 -4.34 4.85 -0.33
C VAL A 33 -5.37 3.86 -0.88
N ASP A 34 -6.35 4.30 -1.68
CA ASP A 34 -7.32 3.41 -2.32
C ASP A 34 -6.68 2.33 -3.21
N GLU A 35 -5.60 2.66 -3.93
CA GLU A 35 -4.87 1.70 -4.78
C GLU A 35 -4.15 0.66 -3.93
N LEU A 36 -3.55 1.10 -2.81
CA LEU A 36 -2.93 0.20 -1.85
C LEU A 36 -3.97 -0.71 -1.18
N ILE A 37 -5.12 -0.17 -0.80
CA ILE A 37 -6.25 -0.96 -0.27
C ILE A 37 -6.70 -2.01 -1.29
N ALA A 38 -6.80 -1.64 -2.57
CA ALA A 38 -7.15 -2.58 -3.63
C ALA A 38 -6.09 -3.69 -3.77
N ALA A 39 -4.80 -3.36 -3.68
CA ALA A 39 -3.71 -4.34 -3.70
C ALA A 39 -3.74 -5.30 -2.49
N ILE A 40 -4.05 -4.80 -1.29
CA ILE A 40 -4.21 -5.62 -0.08
C ILE A 40 -5.41 -6.57 -0.22
N LYS A 41 -6.58 -6.05 -0.63
CA LYS A 41 -7.82 -6.83 -0.77
C LYS A 41 -7.72 -7.92 -1.84
N SER A 42 -7.03 -7.62 -2.95
CA SER A 42 -6.78 -8.58 -4.04
C SER A 42 -5.62 -9.55 -3.76
N LEU A 43 -5.03 -9.51 -2.56
CA LEU A 43 -3.91 -10.36 -2.14
C LEU A 43 -2.62 -10.17 -2.97
N LYS A 44 -2.50 -9.06 -3.70
CA LYS A 44 -1.27 -8.65 -4.38
C LYS A 44 -0.17 -8.33 -3.37
N VAL A 45 -0.54 -7.81 -2.20
CA VAL A 45 0.31 -7.77 -0.99
C VAL A 45 -0.35 -8.60 0.12
N ARG A 46 0.41 -9.53 0.70
CA ARG A 46 -0.05 -10.39 1.80
C ARG A 46 1.12 -10.83 2.67
N GLY A 47 0.78 -11.42 3.83
CA GLY A 47 1.72 -11.80 4.88
C GLY A 47 1.84 -10.69 5.93
N ALA A 48 1.77 -11.04 7.21
CA ALA A 48 1.71 -10.06 8.31
C ALA A 48 2.84 -9.02 8.27
N PRO A 49 4.12 -9.37 8.01
CA PRO A 49 5.19 -8.38 7.92
C PRO A 49 5.01 -7.38 6.77
N ALA A 50 4.59 -7.88 5.59
CA ALA A 50 4.38 -7.03 4.41
C ALA A 50 3.15 -6.13 4.57
N LEU A 51 2.10 -6.61 5.25
CA LEU A 51 0.92 -5.81 5.58
C LEU A 51 1.23 -4.73 6.61
N GLY A 52 2.08 -5.00 7.60
CA GLY A 52 2.57 -3.98 8.53
C GLY A 52 3.33 -2.86 7.82
N ALA A 53 4.25 -3.22 6.91
CA ALA A 53 4.96 -2.26 6.07
C ALA A 53 4.01 -1.49 5.14
N ALA A 54 3.05 -2.17 4.51
CA ALA A 54 2.01 -1.52 3.69
C ALA A 54 1.19 -0.52 4.51
N GLY A 55 0.84 -0.85 5.75
CA GLY A 55 0.17 0.06 6.68
C GLY A 55 0.96 1.36 6.87
N ALA A 56 2.26 1.26 7.16
CA ALA A 56 3.12 2.42 7.32
C ALA A 56 3.22 3.27 6.05
N PHE A 57 3.46 2.65 4.88
CA PHE A 57 3.50 3.37 3.60
C PHE A 57 2.14 3.96 3.20
N GLY A 58 1.03 3.35 3.62
CA GLY A 58 -0.29 3.92 3.40
C GLY A 58 -0.52 5.20 4.21
N VAL A 59 0.12 5.36 5.38
CA VAL A 59 0.14 6.65 6.09
C VAL A 59 0.97 7.67 5.31
N VAL A 60 2.12 7.27 4.75
CA VAL A 60 2.93 8.15 3.89
C VAL A 60 2.12 8.62 2.68
N LEU A 61 1.47 7.70 1.96
CA LEU A 61 0.59 8.03 0.83
C LEU A 61 -0.51 9.01 1.23
N ALA A 62 -1.19 8.79 2.37
CA ALA A 62 -2.21 9.70 2.86
C ALA A 62 -1.65 11.12 3.09
N CYS A 63 -0.48 11.24 3.71
CA CYS A 63 0.19 12.52 3.95
C CYS A 63 0.67 13.20 2.66
N THR A 64 1.03 12.42 1.63
CA THR A 64 1.46 12.95 0.33
C THR A 64 0.26 13.41 -0.51
N THR A 65 -0.89 12.73 -0.44
CA THR A 65 -2.05 13.05 -1.28
C THR A 65 -3.04 14.02 -0.67
N GLU A 66 -3.09 14.11 0.66
CA GLU A 66 -4.07 14.92 1.37
C GLU A 66 -3.42 16.11 2.11
N ILE A 67 -4.09 17.26 2.09
CA ILE A 67 -3.55 18.51 2.65
C ILE A 67 -3.86 18.66 4.13
N THR A 68 -5.03 18.18 4.57
CA THR A 68 -5.51 18.40 5.94
C THR A 68 -5.30 17.17 6.82
N LYS A 69 -5.08 17.42 8.12
CA LYS A 69 -4.95 16.35 9.12
C LYS A 69 -6.21 15.49 9.23
N GLU A 70 -7.39 16.06 8.99
CA GLU A 70 -8.66 15.34 9.01
C GLU A 70 -8.79 14.39 7.83
N SER A 71 -8.45 14.84 6.62
CA SER A 71 -8.42 14.00 5.42
C SER A 71 -7.44 12.84 5.57
N VAL A 72 -6.22 13.10 6.07
CA VAL A 72 -5.23 12.05 6.35
C VAL A 72 -5.79 11.01 7.32
N LYS A 73 -6.45 11.44 8.41
CA LYS A 73 -7.08 10.53 9.37
C LYS A 73 -8.16 9.67 8.73
N GLN A 74 -8.96 10.21 7.81
CA GLN A 74 -9.98 9.46 7.09
C GLN A 74 -9.34 8.35 6.24
N GLU A 75 -8.31 8.67 5.47
CA GLU A 75 -7.58 7.69 4.66
C GLU A 75 -6.92 6.59 5.51
N VAL A 76 -6.28 6.96 6.62
CA VAL A 76 -5.71 5.97 7.56
C VAL A 76 -6.79 5.07 8.16
N THR A 77 -7.98 5.62 8.42
CA THR A 77 -9.12 4.83 8.92
C THR A 77 -9.61 3.84 7.85
N LYS A 78 -9.70 4.27 6.58
CA LYS A 78 -10.00 3.37 5.44
C LYS A 78 -8.96 2.26 5.30
N LEU A 79 -7.69 2.59 5.49
CA LEU A 79 -6.61 1.61 5.41
C LEU A 79 -6.72 0.54 6.52
N LYS A 80 -7.05 0.93 7.75
CA LYS A 80 -7.25 -0.01 8.87
C LYS A 80 -8.32 -1.05 8.59
N ILE A 81 -9.43 -0.65 7.96
CA ILE A 81 -10.54 -1.57 7.65
C ILE A 81 -10.26 -2.44 6.43
N ALA A 82 -9.19 -2.18 5.67
CA ALA A 82 -8.85 -2.94 4.47
C ALA A 82 -8.56 -4.42 4.78
N ARG A 83 -8.08 -4.73 5.99
CA ARG A 83 -7.93 -6.10 6.46
C ARG A 83 -7.95 -6.18 8.01
N PRO A 84 -9.05 -6.63 8.64
CA PRO A 84 -9.23 -6.56 10.10
C PRO A 84 -8.46 -7.63 10.90
N THR A 85 -7.89 -8.63 10.23
CA THR A 85 -7.31 -9.83 10.87
C THR A 85 -5.79 -9.87 10.89
N ALA A 86 -5.12 -8.74 10.63
CA ALA A 86 -3.66 -8.60 10.71
C ALA A 86 -3.28 -7.39 11.57
#